data_AF-A0A9P7CW40-F1
#
_entry.id   AF-A0A9P7CW40-F1
#
_cell.length_a   1.000
_cell.length_b   1.000
_cell.length_c   1.000
_cell.angle_alpha   90.00
_cell.angle_beta   90.00
_cell.angle_gamma   90.00
#
_symmetry.space_group_name_H-M   'P 1'
#
loop_
_entity.id
_entity.type
_entity.pdbx_description
1 polymer ?
#
loop_
_entity_poly.entity_id
_entity_poly.type
_entity_poly.pdbx_seq_one_letter_code
_entity_poly.pdbx_strand_id
1 'polypeptide(L)'
;MVEKMFSLPHARKPQHMIYDSNCNTLHEVKSHKIEFFEGMGRCIDAFHHRTKHKASNLFCHKRCDMKTYLELLDDDGKYYFNSSIAEQTNVWFGGFHNICREMTPVKHDFF
;
A
#
# COMPACT_ATOMS: atom_id res chain seq x y z
N MET A 1 2.15 13.00 16.87
CA MET A 1 3.51 13.55 16.66
C MET A 1 4.43 12.37 16.35
N VAL A 2 5.07 12.33 15.18
CA VAL A 2 6.08 11.28 14.92
C VAL A 2 7.35 11.71 15.63
N GLU A 3 7.74 10.98 16.67
CA GLU A 3 8.83 11.42 17.57
C GLU A 3 10.22 11.36 16.90
N LYS A 4 10.38 10.54 15.84
CA LYS A 4 11.64 10.45 15.08
C LYS A 4 11.41 9.84 13.69
N MET A 5 11.99 10.46 12.65
CA MET A 5 12.02 9.90 11.29
C MET A 5 13.46 9.64 10.84
N PHE A 6 13.67 8.49 10.22
CA PHE A 6 14.95 8.12 9.63
C PHE A 6 14.78 8.07 8.10
N SER A 7 15.17 9.15 7.42
CA SER A 7 15.17 9.20 5.95
C SER A 7 16.50 8.73 5.40
N LEU A 8 16.47 7.89 4.37
CA LEU A 8 17.66 7.59 3.58
C LEU A 8 17.98 8.77 2.64
N PRO A 9 19.26 8.99 2.28
CA PRO A 9 19.61 9.95 1.24
C PRO A 9 18.80 9.71 -0.04
N HIS A 10 18.23 10.77 -0.62
CA HIS A 10 17.35 10.72 -1.80
C HIS A 10 16.00 10.00 -1.65
N ALA A 11 15.64 9.55 -0.45
CA ALA A 11 14.31 9.01 -0.22
C ALA A 11 13.24 10.08 -0.48
N ARG A 12 12.20 9.70 -1.24
CA ARG A 12 11.03 10.55 -1.48
C ARG A 12 9.82 9.96 -0.76
N LYS A 13 9.00 10.85 -0.22
CA LYS A 13 7.71 10.47 0.37
C LYS A 13 6.81 9.88 -0.73
N PRO A 14 6.23 8.69 -0.54
CA PRO A 14 5.34 8.12 -1.53
C PRO A 14 4.07 8.96 -1.66
N GLN A 15 3.47 8.97 -2.84
CA GLN A 15 2.16 9.60 -3.05
C GLN A 15 1.02 8.70 -2.56
N HIS A 16 1.20 7.38 -2.67
CA HIS A 16 0.23 6.37 -2.27
C HIS A 16 0.89 5.26 -1.45
N MET A 17 0.15 4.75 -0.48
CA MET A 17 0.45 3.48 0.19
C MET A 17 -0.76 2.56 0.02
N ILE A 18 -0.53 1.32 -0.39
CA ILE A 18 -1.59 0.34 -0.66
C ILE A 18 -1.22 -0.97 0.04
N TYR A 19 -2.04 -1.37 1.02
CA TYR A 19 -1.95 -2.65 1.72
C TYR A 19 -3.24 -2.90 2.53
N ASP A 20 -3.51 -4.15 2.87
CA ASP A 20 -4.77 -4.61 3.48
C ASP A 20 -5.21 -3.83 4.72
N SER A 21 -4.29 -3.59 5.65
CA SER A 21 -4.59 -2.94 6.93
C SER A 21 -4.43 -1.42 6.91
N ASN A 22 -4.31 -0.80 5.73
CA ASN A 22 -4.11 0.64 5.61
C ASN A 22 -5.28 1.45 6.17
N CYS A 23 -6.48 0.86 6.25
CA CYS A 23 -7.62 1.45 6.95
C CYS A 23 -7.32 1.71 8.44
N ASN A 24 -6.61 0.82 9.13
CA ASN A 24 -6.21 0.99 10.53
C ASN A 24 -5.20 2.13 10.66
N THR A 25 -4.25 2.21 9.74
CA THR A 25 -3.29 3.33 9.69
C THR A 25 -3.99 4.64 9.41
N LEU A 26 -5.00 4.67 8.53
CA LEU A 26 -5.79 5.86 8.29
C LEU A 26 -6.60 6.29 9.53
N HIS A 27 -7.12 5.34 10.32
CA HIS A 27 -7.74 5.63 11.62
C HIS A 27 -6.75 6.30 12.57
N GLU A 28 -5.60 5.66 12.81
CA GLU A 28 -4.52 6.18 13.66
C GLU A 28 -4.08 7.58 13.24
N VAL A 29 -3.79 7.77 11.95
CA VAL A 29 -3.33 9.06 11.43
C VAL A 29 -4.36 10.16 11.66
N LYS A 30 -5.66 9.86 11.48
CA LYS A 30 -6.73 10.85 11.71
C LYS A 30 -6.89 11.15 13.19
N SER A 31 -6.88 10.13 14.05
CA SER A 31 -7.00 10.28 15.49
C SER A 31 -5.86 11.11 16.08
N HIS A 32 -4.63 10.82 15.64
CA HIS A 32 -3.41 11.46 16.13
C HIS A 32 -2.93 12.67 15.31
N LYS A 33 -3.69 13.05 14.27
CA LYS A 33 -3.39 14.16 13.35
C LYS A 33 -1.93 14.14 12.86
N ILE A 34 -1.50 13.00 12.33
CA ILE A 34 -0.10 12.79 11.93
C ILE A 34 0.18 13.48 10.58
N GLU A 35 0.78 14.67 10.64
CA GLU A 35 1.08 15.54 9.48
C GLU A 35 1.92 14.87 8.38
N PHE A 36 2.81 13.95 8.75
CA PHE A 36 3.63 13.23 7.76
C PHE A 36 2.80 12.57 6.65
N PHE A 37 1.58 12.13 6.94
CA PHE A 37 0.73 11.48 5.95
C PHE A 37 -0.22 12.43 5.22
N GLU A 38 -0.09 13.74 5.42
CA GLU A 38 -0.85 14.73 4.67
C GLU A 38 -0.51 14.64 3.17
N GLY A 39 -1.52 14.72 2.31
CA GLY A 39 -1.36 14.54 0.85
C GLY A 39 -1.04 13.12 0.40
N MET A 40 -0.92 12.14 1.31
CA MET A 40 -0.70 10.73 0.95
C MET A 40 -2.03 10.00 0.77
N GLY A 41 -2.22 9.37 -0.39
CA GLY A 41 -3.31 8.44 -0.64
C GLY A 41 -3.14 7.14 0.15
N ARG A 42 -4.23 6.70 0.78
CA ARG A 42 -4.24 5.52 1.67
C ARG A 42 -5.43 4.64 1.34
N CYS A 43 -5.40 4.06 0.16
CA CYS A 43 -6.33 3.03 -0.24
C CYS A 43 -5.87 1.65 0.21
N ILE A 44 -6.78 0.69 0.15
CA ILE A 44 -6.51 -0.73 0.33
C ILE A 44 -6.69 -1.45 -1.01
N ASP A 45 -6.25 -2.69 -1.09
CA ASP A 45 -6.46 -3.52 -2.27
C ASP A 45 -7.96 -3.64 -2.64
N ALA A 46 -8.28 -3.66 -3.93
CA ALA A 46 -9.66 -3.72 -4.43
C ALA A 46 -10.41 -5.01 -4.03
N PHE A 47 -9.72 -6.15 -3.99
CA PHE A 47 -10.28 -7.40 -3.51
C PHE A 47 -10.47 -7.37 -1.99
N HIS A 48 -9.50 -6.85 -1.23
CA HIS A 48 -9.65 -6.63 0.21
C HIS A 48 -10.85 -5.74 0.52
N HIS A 49 -10.99 -4.62 -0.20
CA HIS A 49 -12.09 -3.67 -0.04
C HIS A 49 -13.45 -4.34 -0.25
N ARG A 50 -13.54 -5.16 -1.31
CA ARG A 50 -14.78 -5.85 -1.69
C ARG A 50 -15.15 -6.98 -0.74
N THR A 51 -14.18 -7.69 -0.17
CA THR A 51 -14.44 -8.99 0.50
C THR A 51 -14.23 -8.99 2.01
N LYS A 52 -13.41 -8.08 2.56
CA LYS A 52 -13.01 -8.11 3.97
C LYS A 52 -13.67 -7.02 4.81
N HIS A 53 -14.22 -5.98 4.19
CA HIS A 53 -14.98 -4.97 4.91
C HIS A 53 -16.48 -5.29 4.96
N LYS A 54 -17.05 -5.19 6.16
CA LYS A 54 -18.51 -5.21 6.34
C LYS A 54 -19.12 -4.01 5.62
N ALA A 55 -20.29 -4.19 5.00
CA ALA A 55 -21.04 -3.09 4.37
C ALA A 55 -21.35 -1.94 5.35
N SER A 56 -21.49 -2.26 6.65
CA SER A 56 -21.72 -1.28 7.70
C SER A 56 -20.48 -0.43 8.05
N ASN A 57 -19.28 -0.78 7.59
CA ASN A 57 -18.07 0.00 7.84
C ASN A 57 -17.95 1.20 6.88
N LEU A 58 -18.81 2.20 7.10
CA LEU A 58 -18.90 3.41 6.27
C LEU A 58 -17.57 4.18 6.17
N PHE A 59 -16.71 4.09 7.19
CA PHE A 59 -15.41 4.74 7.15
C PHE A 59 -14.52 4.16 6.07
N CYS A 60 -14.39 2.83 6.03
CA CYS A 60 -13.55 2.14 5.05
C CYS A 60 -14.09 2.35 3.63
N HIS A 61 -15.41 2.15 3.44
CA HIS A 61 -16.08 2.35 2.14
C HIS A 61 -15.86 3.75 1.56
N LYS A 62 -15.87 4.80 2.40
CA LYS A 62 -15.75 6.19 1.93
C LYS A 62 -14.32 6.69 1.77
N ARG A 63 -13.32 5.99 2.33
CA ARG A 63 -11.96 6.56 2.49
C ARG A 63 -10.84 5.64 2.04
N CYS A 64 -11.10 4.34 1.93
CA CYS A 64 -10.09 3.34 1.60
C CYS A 64 -10.30 2.74 0.20
N ASP A 65 -11.41 3.04 -0.47
CA ASP A 65 -11.65 2.62 -1.86
C ASP A 65 -10.69 3.33 -2.83
N MET A 66 -9.97 2.57 -3.64
CA MET A 66 -9.10 3.10 -4.70
C MET A 66 -9.84 4.00 -5.68
N LYS A 67 -11.15 3.78 -5.90
CA LYS A 67 -11.97 4.65 -6.77
C LYS A 67 -12.08 6.08 -6.29
N THR A 68 -11.73 6.36 -5.03
CA THR A 68 -11.72 7.74 -4.50
C THR A 68 -10.50 8.54 -4.94
N TYR A 69 -9.52 7.90 -5.59
CA TYR A 69 -8.28 8.51 -6.05
C TYR A 69 -8.25 8.47 -7.59
N LEU A 70 -8.61 9.58 -8.21
CA LEU A 70 -8.77 9.68 -9.68
C LEU A 70 -7.46 9.41 -10.42
N GLU A 71 -6.33 9.72 -9.81
CA GLU A 71 -4.99 9.43 -10.35
C GLU A 71 -4.64 7.94 -10.40
N LEU A 72 -5.45 7.08 -9.76
CA LEU A 72 -5.34 5.62 -9.86
C LEU A 72 -6.29 5.03 -10.91
N LEU A 73 -7.03 5.87 -11.63
CA LEU A 73 -7.99 5.48 -12.66
C LEU A 73 -7.47 5.86 -14.05
N ASP A 74 -7.82 5.05 -15.05
CA ASP A 74 -7.65 5.39 -16.46
C ASP A 74 -8.80 6.28 -16.97
N ASP A 75 -8.74 6.67 -18.25
CA ASP A 75 -9.75 7.52 -18.90
C ASP A 75 -11.15 6.87 -18.95
N ASP A 76 -11.23 5.54 -18.85
CA ASP A 76 -12.49 4.78 -18.76
C ASP A 76 -13.03 4.67 -17.32
N GLY A 77 -12.29 5.18 -16.32
CA GLY A 77 -12.60 5.04 -14.90
C GLY A 77 -12.31 3.65 -14.32
N LYS A 78 -11.53 2.82 -15.02
CA LYS A 78 -11.04 1.53 -14.50
C LYS A 78 -9.74 1.75 -13.75
N TYR A 79 -9.35 0.77 -12.91
CA TYR A 79 -8.09 0.87 -12.18
C TYR A 79 -6.90 0.78 -13.13
N TYR A 80 -6.08 1.83 -13.15
CA TYR A 80 -4.79 1.85 -13.84
C TYR A 80 -3.79 0.89 -13.17
N PHE A 81 -3.80 0.85 -11.83
CA PHE A 81 -2.96 -0.04 -11.03
C PHE A 81 -3.73 -1.27 -10.55
N ASN A 82 -3.21 -2.47 -10.83
CA ASN A 82 -3.79 -3.72 -10.35
C ASN A 82 -3.19 -4.13 -9.00
N SER A 83 -3.78 -3.62 -7.92
CA SER A 83 -3.33 -3.90 -6.55
C SER A 83 -3.40 -5.38 -6.19
N SER A 84 -4.39 -6.11 -6.72
CA SER A 84 -4.61 -7.51 -6.37
C SER A 84 -3.52 -8.41 -6.97
N ILE A 85 -3.09 -8.14 -8.21
CA ILE A 85 -1.92 -8.82 -8.78
C ILE A 85 -0.67 -8.51 -7.97
N ALA A 86 -0.44 -7.24 -7.62
CA ALA A 86 0.72 -6.86 -6.81
C ALA A 86 0.74 -7.57 -5.45
N GLU A 87 -0.42 -7.68 -4.78
CA GLU A 87 -0.57 -8.40 -3.53
C GLU A 87 -0.26 -9.90 -3.71
N GLN A 88 -0.84 -10.56 -4.71
CA GLN A 88 -0.59 -11.98 -4.98
C GLN A 88 0.87 -12.25 -5.32
N THR A 89 1.51 -11.38 -6.12
CA THR A 89 2.93 -11.46 -6.42
C THR A 89 3.77 -11.31 -5.15
N ASN A 90 3.43 -10.37 -4.27
CA ASN A 90 4.13 -10.19 -2.99
C ASN A 90 3.93 -11.38 -2.04
N VAL A 91 2.74 -11.97 -1.99
CA VAL A 91 2.48 -13.19 -1.20
C VAL A 91 3.31 -14.35 -1.70
N TRP A 92 3.33 -14.57 -3.03
CA TRP A 92 4.16 -15.60 -3.64
C TRP A 92 5.65 -15.36 -3.39
N PHE A 93 6.14 -14.14 -3.68
CA PHE A 93 7.53 -13.76 -3.48
C PHE A 93 7.94 -13.80 -2.02
N GLY A 94 7.03 -13.47 -1.09
CA GLY A 94 7.26 -13.52 0.35
C GLY A 94 7.75 -14.89 0.84
N GLY A 95 7.28 -15.98 0.22
CA GLY A 95 7.76 -17.34 0.51
C GLY A 95 9.22 -17.59 0.08
N PHE A 96 9.69 -16.88 -0.95
CA PHE A 96 11.06 -17.00 -1.49
C PHE A 96 11.99 -15.88 -1.02
N HIS A 97 11.45 -14.85 -0.36
CA HIS A 97 12.16 -13.62 -0.04
C HIS A 97 13.49 -13.85 0.71
N ASN A 98 13.54 -14.80 1.63
CA ASN A 98 14.78 -15.15 2.35
C ASN A 98 15.83 -15.80 1.45
N ILE A 99 15.41 -16.64 0.49
CA ILE A 99 16.31 -17.25 -0.48
C ILE A 99 16.84 -16.17 -1.42
N CYS A 100 15.95 -15.32 -1.95
CA CYS A 100 16.33 -14.23 -2.85
C CYS A 100 17.26 -13.21 -2.20
N ARG A 101 17.14 -12.95 -0.89
CA ARG A 101 18.10 -12.09 -0.17
C ARG A 101 19.52 -12.66 -0.11
N GLU A 102 19.66 -13.98 -0.10
CA GLU A 102 20.96 -14.65 -0.04
C GLU A 102 21.55 -14.95 -1.43
N MET A 103 20.78 -14.70 -2.50
CA MET A 103 21.17 -14.86 -3.90
C MET A 103 22.16 -13.79 -4.36
N THR A 104 23.33 -13.76 -3.73
CA THR A 104 24.42 -12.83 -4.03
C THR A 104 25.32 -13.35 -5.16
N PRO A 105 26.03 -12.47 -5.89
CA PRO A 105 26.98 -12.88 -6.94
C PRO A 105 28.14 -13.78 -6.44
N VAL A 106 28.40 -13.80 -5.13
CA VAL A 106 29.42 -14.67 -4.53
C VAL A 106 28.96 -16.13 -4.48
N LYS A 107 27.65 -16.36 -4.29
CA LYS A 107 27.07 -17.71 -4.10
C LYS A 107 26.45 -18.27 -5.37
N HIS A 108 26.09 -17.42 -6.32
CA HIS A 108 25.36 -17.81 -7.52
C HIS A 108 25.92 -17.08 -8.73
N ASP A 109 26.18 -17.84 -9.79
CA ASP A 109 26.47 -17.28 -11.10
C ASP A 109 25.16 -17.11 -11.88
N PHE A 110 24.83 -15.86 -12.18
CA PHE A 110 23.57 -15.53 -12.86
C PHE A 110 23.72 -15.45 -14.37
N PHE A 111 24.94 -15.52 -14.91
CA PHE A 111 25.23 -15.39 -16.35
C PHE A 111 26.49 -16.13 -16.80
#